data_AF-A0A6C1MVS6-F1
#
_entry.id   AF-A0A6C1MVS6-F1
#
_cell.length_a   1.000
_cell.length_b   1.000
_cell.length_c   1.000
_cell.angle_alpha   90.00
_cell.angle_beta   90.00
_cell.angle_gamma   90.00
#
_symmetry.space_group_name_H-M   'P 1'
#
loop_
_entity.id
_entity.type
_entity.pdbx_description
1 polymer ?
#
loop_
_entity_poly.entity_id
_entity_poly.type
_entity_poly.pdbx_seq_one_letter_code
_entity_poly.pdbx_strand_id
1 'polypeptide(L)'
;MMLNTLKQPVALLTLSLTLLAGCGQSSDTASSAETHGALAVAHHLSAGIDETMDRDRVLSEIAVEYVHQGDSHRAAAVAREIEGAVDRSWAEAAIAAHFASNGEQEQAEHGFVRALGIIDNEPDADDQAWMLADLAGRYQEAGQNGMALQVLERALAQADTLDEPQRQAWLLAEIGGRLGALGERDQAAEVLSRSYETGGNVGSPPEVVQLLLWQADRQHKAGNDVRALELLMQADSLVERVKDDLGATQISLDLAEMARLYGVLGQQEQAVEVLERALELVPSIQDVFLETRSRLVIAGIYSGLPEQEQARKLLASLDEAVSSRSDATERRVLTTKLAIAHAEAGQFTRALTQAGAIDGAYDQSWAVTRIAAAYTAAGKTPEPQQQVLLQTMNGHL
;
A
#
# COMPACT_ATOMS: atom_id res chain seq x y z
N MET A 1 -9.91 24.80 0.23
CA MET A 1 -8.46 24.70 -0.02
C MET A 1 -8.02 23.22 0.09
N MET A 2 -8.77 22.31 -0.55
CA MET A 2 -8.69 20.83 -0.44
C MET A 2 -8.77 20.19 -1.84
N LEU A 3 -7.91 20.61 -2.77
CA LEU A 3 -7.82 20.04 -4.11
C LEU A 3 -6.36 20.11 -4.55
N ASN A 4 -5.52 19.16 -4.11
CA ASN A 4 -4.29 18.76 -4.84
C ASN A 4 -3.57 17.50 -4.31
N THR A 5 -4.13 16.76 -3.34
CA THR A 5 -3.47 15.58 -2.75
C THR A 5 -3.67 14.27 -3.53
N LEU A 6 -4.32 14.32 -4.71
CA LEU A 6 -4.70 13.13 -5.47
C LEU A 6 -3.65 12.67 -6.51
N LYS A 7 -2.49 13.33 -6.60
CA LYS A 7 -1.49 13.04 -7.64
C LYS A 7 -0.04 12.90 -7.15
N GLN A 8 0.17 12.93 -5.84
CA GLN A 8 1.34 12.25 -5.28
C GLN A 8 0.98 10.77 -5.24
N PRO A 9 1.91 9.83 -5.47
CA PRO A 9 1.69 8.50 -4.93
C PRO A 9 1.43 8.72 -3.45
N VAL A 10 0.16 8.58 -3.04
CA VAL A 10 -0.14 8.40 -1.62
C VAL A 10 0.84 7.31 -1.24
N ALA A 11 1.72 7.59 -0.29
CA ALA A 11 2.43 6.55 0.43
C ALA A 11 1.32 5.68 1.02
N LEU A 12 0.84 4.76 0.19
CA LEU A 12 0.16 3.57 0.57
C LEU A 12 1.18 2.99 1.54
N LEU A 13 0.88 3.11 2.82
CA LEU A 13 1.39 2.23 3.86
C LEU A 13 0.94 0.82 3.49
N THR A 14 1.40 0.32 2.33
CA THR A 14 1.45 -1.08 2.02
C THR A 14 2.74 -1.52 2.67
N LEU A 15 2.59 -2.08 3.88
CA LEU A 15 3.47 -3.15 4.31
C LEU A 15 3.56 -4.12 3.12
N SER A 16 4.61 -3.98 2.33
CA SER A 16 4.98 -4.95 1.29
C SER A 16 5.53 -6.13 2.06
N LEU A 17 4.62 -6.94 2.57
CA LEU A 17 4.91 -8.24 3.14
C LEU A 17 5.26 -9.15 1.97
N THR A 18 6.55 -9.23 1.64
CA THR A 18 7.10 -10.34 0.85
C THR A 18 6.84 -11.64 1.62
N LEU A 19 5.81 -12.40 1.23
CA LEU A 19 5.61 -13.76 1.70
C LEU A 19 6.23 -14.78 0.75
N LEU A 20 7.18 -15.54 1.27
CA LEU A 20 7.45 -16.91 0.82
C LEU A 20 6.52 -17.83 1.62
N ALA A 21 5.39 -18.23 1.04
CA ALA A 21 4.53 -19.27 1.60
C ALA A 21 4.44 -20.44 0.61
N GLY A 22 4.93 -21.60 1.04
CA GLY A 22 4.72 -22.88 0.36
C GLY A 22 3.30 -23.39 0.61
N CYS A 23 2.58 -23.71 -0.47
CA CYS A 23 1.21 -24.21 -0.43
C CYS A 23 1.11 -25.61 0.19
N GLY A 24 0.24 -25.77 1.19
CA GLY A 24 -0.31 -27.06 1.61
C GLY A 24 -1.82 -27.07 1.32
N GLN A 25 -2.24 -27.92 0.38
CA GLN A 25 -3.66 -28.13 0.05
C GLN A 25 -4.36 -28.96 1.13
N SER A 26 -5.56 -28.55 1.55
CA SER A 26 -6.58 -29.48 2.06
C SER A 26 -7.98 -29.00 1.70
N SER A 27 -8.63 -29.73 0.80
CA SER A 27 -10.02 -29.58 0.39
C SER A 27 -10.98 -30.28 1.37
N ASP A 28 -12.23 -29.81 1.40
CA ASP A 28 -13.47 -30.51 1.84
C ASP A 28 -14.30 -29.94 3.00
N THR A 29 -14.15 -28.67 3.38
CA THR A 29 -15.17 -27.95 4.20
C THR A 29 -15.75 -26.70 3.51
N ALA A 30 -15.61 -26.64 2.19
CA ALA A 30 -15.53 -25.37 1.47
C ALA A 30 -16.88 -24.62 1.36
N SER A 31 -18.02 -25.30 1.19
CA SER A 31 -19.29 -24.63 0.81
C SER A 31 -19.89 -23.59 1.78
N SER A 32 -19.68 -23.68 3.09
CA SER A 32 -20.23 -22.69 4.06
C SER A 32 -19.20 -21.65 4.52
N ALA A 33 -17.92 -22.01 4.48
CA ALA A 33 -16.80 -21.08 4.70
C ALA A 33 -16.58 -20.17 3.48
N GLU A 34 -16.88 -20.67 2.28
CA GLU A 34 -16.76 -19.97 0.99
C GLU A 34 -17.63 -18.71 0.86
N THR A 35 -18.75 -18.62 1.59
CA THR A 35 -19.71 -17.50 1.52
C THR A 35 -19.52 -16.45 2.63
N HIS A 36 -18.68 -16.73 3.63
CA HIS A 36 -18.52 -15.89 4.82
C HIS A 36 -17.06 -15.55 5.16
N GLY A 37 -16.13 -15.78 4.23
CA GLY A 37 -14.75 -15.34 4.37
C GLY A 37 -14.64 -13.81 4.36
N ALA A 38 -13.59 -13.25 4.98
CA ALA A 38 -13.41 -11.81 5.09
C ALA A 38 -13.45 -11.10 3.71
N LEU A 39 -12.83 -11.67 2.67
CA LEU A 39 -12.91 -11.12 1.32
C LEU A 39 -14.30 -11.16 0.69
N ALA A 40 -15.08 -12.21 0.95
CA ALA A 40 -16.46 -12.28 0.46
C ALA A 40 -17.31 -11.18 1.09
N VAL A 41 -17.12 -10.91 2.38
CA VAL A 41 -17.77 -9.80 3.08
C VAL A 41 -17.29 -8.45 2.54
N ALA A 42 -15.98 -8.27 2.33
CA ALA A 42 -15.47 -7.04 1.74
C ALA A 42 -16.06 -6.77 0.34
N HIS A 43 -16.12 -7.80 -0.52
CA HIS A 43 -16.72 -7.71 -1.86
C HIS A 43 -18.22 -7.41 -1.81
N HIS A 44 -18.95 -7.98 -0.85
CA HIS A 44 -20.34 -7.62 -0.66
C HIS A 44 -20.50 -6.14 -0.25
N LEU A 45 -19.70 -5.68 0.70
CA LEU A 45 -19.71 -4.30 1.17
C LEU A 45 -19.34 -3.30 0.07
N SER A 46 -18.48 -3.67 -0.89
CA SER A 46 -18.11 -2.77 -1.98
C SER A 46 -19.28 -2.43 -2.91
N ALA A 47 -20.33 -3.24 -2.93
CA ALA A 47 -21.55 -2.93 -3.68
C ALA A 47 -22.30 -1.69 -3.13
N GLY A 48 -22.08 -1.33 -1.87
CA GLY A 48 -22.64 -0.13 -1.24
C GLY A 48 -21.80 1.14 -1.42
N ILE A 49 -20.71 1.10 -2.20
CA ILE A 49 -19.86 2.26 -2.48
C ILE A 49 -20.42 3.03 -3.67
N ASP A 50 -20.83 4.28 -3.43
CA ASP A 50 -21.44 5.15 -4.44
C ASP A 50 -20.43 5.69 -5.44
N GLU A 51 -19.26 6.14 -4.98
CA GLU A 51 -18.22 6.72 -5.82
C GLU A 51 -17.47 5.62 -6.58
N THR A 52 -17.58 5.61 -7.91
CA THR A 52 -16.98 4.58 -8.77
C THR A 52 -15.49 4.42 -8.54
N MET A 53 -14.75 5.52 -8.42
CA MET A 53 -13.30 5.48 -8.18
C MET A 53 -12.94 4.79 -6.85
N ASP A 54 -13.68 5.08 -5.78
CA ASP A 54 -13.48 4.47 -4.48
C ASP A 54 -13.86 2.98 -4.51
N ARG A 55 -14.91 2.62 -5.24
CA ARG A 55 -15.34 1.23 -5.45
C ARG A 55 -14.31 0.43 -6.23
N ASP A 56 -13.83 0.97 -7.34
CA ASP A 56 -12.84 0.35 -8.21
C ASP A 56 -11.53 0.08 -7.48
N ARG A 57 -11.08 1.03 -6.65
CA ARG A 57 -9.92 0.87 -5.79
C ARG A 57 -10.07 -0.26 -4.77
N VAL A 58 -11.25 -0.42 -4.18
CA VAL A 58 -11.52 -1.51 -3.24
C VAL A 58 -11.59 -2.85 -3.98
N LEU A 59 -12.28 -2.90 -5.11
CA LEU A 59 -12.42 -4.10 -5.93
C LEU A 59 -11.06 -4.58 -6.47
N SER A 60 -10.17 -3.67 -6.86
CA SER A 60 -8.83 -4.03 -7.33
C SER A 60 -8.05 -4.76 -6.24
N GLU A 61 -8.00 -4.22 -5.02
CA GLU A 61 -7.35 -4.87 -3.87
C GLU A 61 -8.01 -6.20 -3.49
N ILE A 62 -9.34 -6.29 -3.53
CA ILE A 62 -10.07 -7.55 -3.30
C ILE A 62 -9.68 -8.59 -4.35
N ALA A 63 -9.59 -8.21 -5.62
CA ALA A 63 -9.20 -9.12 -6.69
C ALA A 63 -7.78 -9.68 -6.45
N VAL A 64 -6.83 -8.82 -6.09
CA VAL A 64 -5.46 -9.24 -5.77
C VAL A 64 -5.41 -10.14 -4.55
N GLU A 65 -6.19 -9.86 -3.51
CA GLU A 65 -6.18 -10.70 -2.31
C GLU A 65 -6.86 -12.06 -2.55
N TYR A 66 -7.86 -12.15 -3.44
CA TYR A 66 -8.40 -13.44 -3.89
C TYR A 66 -7.33 -14.28 -4.60
N VAL A 67 -6.49 -13.63 -5.42
CA VAL A 67 -5.35 -14.28 -6.08
C VAL A 67 -4.35 -14.81 -5.06
N HIS A 68 -4.00 -14.05 -4.03
CA HIS A 68 -3.11 -14.53 -2.96
C HIS A 68 -3.67 -15.74 -2.21
N GLN A 69 -4.99 -15.86 -2.10
CA GLN A 69 -5.68 -17.01 -1.52
C GLN A 69 -5.84 -18.20 -2.51
N GLY A 70 -5.39 -18.05 -3.75
CA GLY A 70 -5.50 -19.06 -4.81
C GLY A 70 -6.87 -19.11 -5.50
N ASP A 71 -7.79 -18.17 -5.23
CA ASP A 71 -9.11 -18.11 -5.86
C ASP A 71 -9.09 -17.21 -7.11
N SER A 72 -8.43 -17.69 -8.15
CA SER A 72 -8.28 -16.97 -9.42
C SER A 72 -9.62 -16.74 -10.15
N HIS A 73 -10.63 -17.59 -9.89
CA HIS A 73 -11.94 -17.43 -10.51
C HIS A 73 -12.69 -16.22 -9.94
N ARG A 74 -12.71 -16.07 -8.61
CA ARG A 74 -13.31 -14.88 -7.97
C ARG A 74 -12.53 -13.63 -8.30
N ALA A 75 -11.20 -13.68 -8.29
CA ALA A 75 -10.37 -12.56 -8.68
C ALA A 75 -10.74 -12.03 -10.07
N ALA A 76 -10.87 -12.92 -11.06
CA ALA A 76 -11.27 -12.56 -12.42
C ALA A 76 -12.73 -12.06 -12.52
N ALA A 77 -13.62 -12.50 -11.63
CA ALA A 77 -14.98 -11.96 -11.56
C ALA A 77 -14.97 -10.53 -11.04
N VAL A 78 -14.30 -10.30 -9.91
CA VAL A 78 -14.14 -8.97 -9.29
C VAL A 78 -13.46 -7.99 -10.24
N ALA A 79 -12.38 -8.40 -10.92
CA ALA A 79 -11.68 -7.53 -11.87
C ALA A 79 -12.54 -7.06 -13.05
N ARG A 80 -13.60 -7.81 -13.42
CA ARG A 80 -14.56 -7.38 -14.47
C ARG A 80 -15.58 -6.36 -13.98
N GLU A 81 -15.76 -6.24 -12.67
CA GLU A 81 -16.64 -5.23 -12.06
C GLU A 81 -15.98 -3.85 -12.00
N ILE A 82 -14.65 -3.78 -12.17
CA ILE A 82 -13.87 -2.54 -12.15
C ILE A 82 -14.10 -1.74 -13.44
N GLU A 83 -14.52 -0.49 -13.30
CA GLU A 83 -14.82 0.39 -14.44
C GLU A 83 -13.59 1.20 -14.90
N GLY A 84 -12.82 1.74 -13.94
CA GLY A 84 -11.65 2.58 -14.15
C GLY A 84 -10.48 1.84 -14.77
N ALA A 85 -9.86 2.45 -15.79
CA ALA A 85 -8.76 1.85 -16.55
C ALA A 85 -7.55 1.53 -15.67
N VAL A 86 -7.16 2.47 -14.79
CA VAL A 86 -6.01 2.33 -13.88
C VAL A 86 -6.18 1.10 -12.99
N ASP A 87 -7.22 1.06 -12.16
CA ASP A 87 -7.48 -0.03 -11.22
C ASP A 87 -7.69 -1.38 -11.92
N ARG A 88 -8.38 -1.38 -13.08
CA ARG A 88 -8.65 -2.60 -13.83
C ARG A 88 -7.39 -3.18 -14.46
N SER A 89 -6.55 -2.34 -15.07
CA SER A 89 -5.29 -2.78 -15.67
C SER A 89 -4.36 -3.38 -14.61
N TRP A 90 -4.32 -2.76 -13.43
CA TRP A 90 -3.53 -3.25 -12.30
C TRP A 90 -4.04 -4.61 -11.82
N ALA A 91 -5.35 -4.76 -11.63
CA ALA A 91 -5.95 -6.03 -11.20
C ALA A 91 -5.72 -7.16 -12.23
N GLU A 92 -5.94 -6.89 -13.53
CA GLU A 92 -5.71 -7.86 -14.60
C GLU A 92 -4.24 -8.30 -14.68
N ALA A 93 -3.29 -7.36 -14.53
CA ALA A 93 -1.87 -7.67 -14.54
C ALA A 93 -1.42 -8.44 -13.28
N ALA A 94 -2.00 -8.14 -12.11
CA ALA A 94 -1.72 -8.89 -10.89
C ALA A 94 -2.25 -10.33 -10.95
N ILE A 95 -3.47 -10.53 -11.47
CA ILE A 95 -4.03 -11.86 -11.74
C ILE A 95 -3.13 -12.62 -12.73
N ALA A 96 -2.69 -11.95 -13.81
CA ALA A 96 -1.78 -12.55 -14.79
C ALA A 96 -0.45 -13.00 -14.18
N ALA A 97 0.14 -12.19 -13.31
CA ALA A 97 1.40 -12.52 -12.64
C ALA A 97 1.28 -13.78 -11.76
N HIS A 98 0.14 -13.98 -11.10
CA HIS A 98 -0.11 -15.19 -10.33
C HIS A 98 -0.36 -16.42 -11.19
N PHE A 99 -1.07 -16.30 -12.31
CA PHE A 99 -1.15 -17.40 -13.27
C PHE A 99 0.24 -17.83 -13.74
N ALA A 100 1.13 -16.87 -14.00
CA ALA A 100 2.51 -17.18 -14.38
C ALA A 100 3.26 -17.91 -13.26
N SER A 101 3.13 -17.47 -11.99
CA SER A 101 3.81 -18.12 -10.86
C SER A 101 3.31 -19.55 -10.60
N ASN A 102 2.05 -19.85 -10.97
CA ASN A 102 1.49 -21.22 -10.93
C ASN A 102 1.80 -22.06 -12.18
N GLY A 103 2.52 -21.52 -13.16
CA GLY A 103 2.85 -22.20 -14.42
C GLY A 103 1.73 -22.20 -15.46
N GLU A 104 0.66 -21.44 -15.25
CA GLU A 104 -0.46 -21.24 -16.18
C GLU A 104 -0.14 -20.16 -17.22
N GLN A 105 0.86 -20.45 -18.07
CA GLN A 105 1.46 -19.47 -18.97
C GLN A 105 0.47 -18.83 -19.97
N GLU A 106 -0.47 -19.61 -20.52
CA GLU A 106 -1.44 -19.09 -21.50
C GLU A 106 -2.42 -18.09 -20.85
N GLN A 107 -2.90 -18.39 -19.64
CA GLN A 107 -3.77 -17.51 -18.86
C GLN A 107 -3.03 -16.22 -18.48
N ALA A 108 -1.77 -16.33 -18.09
CA ALA A 108 -0.92 -15.19 -17.79
C ALA A 108 -0.75 -14.27 -19.01
N GLU A 109 -0.39 -14.84 -20.17
CA GLU A 109 -0.25 -14.08 -21.42
C GLU A 109 -1.54 -13.36 -21.81
N HIS A 110 -2.68 -14.05 -21.73
CA HIS A 110 -3.98 -13.42 -21.98
C HIS A 110 -4.29 -12.28 -21.00
N GLY A 111 -3.96 -12.43 -19.71
CA GLY A 111 -4.17 -11.38 -18.71
C GLY A 111 -3.29 -10.15 -18.95
N PHE A 112 -2.01 -10.36 -19.24
CA PHE A 112 -1.10 -9.28 -19.57
C PHE A 112 -1.49 -8.53 -20.86
N VAL A 113 -1.95 -9.25 -21.88
CA VAL A 113 -2.48 -8.62 -23.12
C VAL A 113 -3.72 -7.78 -22.83
N ARG A 114 -4.63 -8.23 -21.95
CA ARG A 114 -5.78 -7.42 -21.53
C ARG A 114 -5.35 -6.16 -20.80
N ALA A 115 -4.44 -6.28 -19.82
CA ALA A 115 -3.92 -5.14 -19.08
C ALA A 115 -3.24 -4.12 -20.01
N LEU A 116 -2.38 -4.58 -20.91
CA LEU A 116 -1.71 -3.71 -21.87
C LEU A 116 -2.70 -3.08 -22.85
N GLY A 117 -3.72 -3.80 -23.29
CA GLY A 117 -4.78 -3.25 -24.14
C GLY A 117 -5.58 -2.14 -23.45
N ILE A 118 -5.80 -2.23 -22.13
CA ILE A 118 -6.41 -1.13 -21.36
C ILE A 118 -5.47 0.08 -21.34
N ILE A 119 -4.19 -0.15 -21.03
CA ILE A 119 -3.15 0.90 -20.97
C ILE A 119 -2.99 1.61 -22.32
N ASP A 120 -2.96 0.89 -23.43
CA ASP A 120 -2.80 1.47 -24.77
C ASP A 120 -3.97 2.38 -25.18
N ASN A 121 -5.13 2.24 -24.52
CA ASN A 121 -6.32 3.06 -24.75
C ASN A 121 -6.52 4.15 -23.68
N GLU A 122 -5.62 4.29 -22.70
CA GLU A 122 -5.66 5.36 -21.71
C GLU A 122 -5.29 6.71 -22.35
N PRO A 123 -6.20 7.71 -22.40
CA PRO A 123 -5.92 9.00 -23.03
C PRO A 123 -5.00 9.93 -22.22
N ASP A 124 -4.96 9.80 -20.88
CA ASP A 124 -4.08 10.63 -20.06
C ASP A 124 -2.65 10.06 -20.06
N ALA A 125 -1.70 10.84 -20.57
CA ALA A 125 -0.31 10.39 -20.73
C ALA A 125 0.42 10.19 -19.40
N ASP A 126 0.02 10.88 -18.33
CA ASP A 126 0.57 10.69 -16.98
C ASP A 126 0.09 9.34 -16.44
N ASP A 127 -1.23 9.11 -16.47
CA ASP A 127 -1.82 7.84 -16.02
C ASP A 127 -1.29 6.65 -16.84
N GLN A 128 -1.20 6.78 -18.16
CA GLN A 128 -0.64 5.75 -19.04
C GLN A 128 0.80 5.39 -18.66
N ALA A 129 1.64 6.38 -18.34
CA ALA A 129 3.04 6.13 -18.00
C ALA A 129 3.20 5.41 -16.65
N TRP A 130 2.39 5.78 -15.66
CA TRP A 130 2.32 5.08 -14.38
C TRP A 130 1.81 3.64 -14.54
N MET A 131 0.76 3.43 -15.33
CA MET A 131 0.23 2.09 -15.57
C MET A 131 1.23 1.20 -16.31
N LEU A 132 2.03 1.74 -17.24
CA LEU A 132 3.14 1.02 -17.88
C LEU A 132 4.19 0.61 -16.85
N ALA A 133 4.63 1.53 -15.99
CA ALA A 133 5.59 1.20 -14.93
C ALA A 133 5.05 0.08 -14.02
N ASP A 134 3.78 0.15 -13.62
CA ASP A 134 3.13 -0.88 -12.81
C ASP A 134 3.03 -2.23 -13.52
N LEU A 135 2.63 -2.23 -14.79
CA LEU A 135 2.60 -3.44 -15.62
C LEU A 135 3.98 -4.10 -15.72
N ALA A 136 5.06 -3.32 -15.86
CA ALA A 136 6.40 -3.86 -15.85
C ALA A 136 6.76 -4.56 -14.53
N GLY A 137 6.29 -4.01 -13.41
CA GLY A 137 6.36 -4.68 -12.11
C GLY A 137 5.72 -6.06 -12.09
N ARG A 138 4.53 -6.16 -12.65
CA ARG A 138 3.78 -7.43 -12.72
C ARG A 138 4.46 -8.43 -13.65
N TYR A 139 5.03 -7.98 -14.78
CA TYR A 139 5.88 -8.84 -15.62
C TYR A 139 7.12 -9.33 -14.88
N GLN A 140 7.78 -8.47 -14.09
CA GLN A 140 8.92 -8.86 -13.27
C GLN A 140 8.53 -9.93 -12.23
N GLU A 141 7.43 -9.74 -11.51
CA GLU A 141 6.91 -10.73 -10.55
C GLU A 141 6.59 -12.07 -11.21
N ALA A 142 6.13 -12.05 -12.46
CA ALA A 142 5.92 -13.22 -13.31
C ALA A 142 7.22 -13.85 -13.87
N GLY A 143 8.40 -13.28 -13.59
CA GLY A 143 9.68 -13.70 -14.16
C GLY A 143 9.88 -13.35 -15.65
N GLN A 144 8.98 -12.55 -16.24
CA GLN A 144 9.01 -12.14 -17.64
C GLN A 144 9.85 -10.86 -17.85
N ASN A 145 11.12 -10.91 -17.40
CA ASN A 145 12.00 -9.73 -17.34
C ASN A 145 12.17 -9.01 -18.68
N GLY A 146 12.21 -9.73 -19.81
CA GLY A 146 12.32 -9.13 -21.13
C GLY A 146 11.10 -8.30 -21.55
N MET A 147 9.89 -8.67 -21.10
CA MET A 147 8.68 -7.89 -21.30
C MET A 147 8.62 -6.70 -20.33
N ALA A 148 9.06 -6.90 -19.08
CA ALA A 148 9.18 -5.84 -18.10
C ALA A 148 10.08 -4.69 -18.61
N LEU A 149 11.25 -5.02 -19.15
CA LEU A 149 12.18 -4.02 -19.71
C LEU A 149 11.57 -3.25 -20.89
N GLN A 150 10.94 -3.93 -21.85
CA GLN A 150 10.28 -3.26 -22.99
C GLN A 150 9.19 -2.29 -22.55
N VAL A 151 8.41 -2.67 -21.52
CA VAL A 151 7.36 -1.80 -20.99
C VAL A 151 7.94 -0.63 -20.20
N LEU A 152 9.04 -0.82 -19.45
CA LEU A 152 9.75 0.27 -18.77
C LEU A 152 10.37 1.27 -19.75
N GLU A 153 10.90 0.82 -20.88
CA GLU A 153 11.39 1.72 -21.93
C GLU A 153 10.27 2.62 -22.45
N ARG A 154 9.05 2.07 -22.63
CA ARG A 154 7.87 2.85 -23.00
C ARG A 154 7.48 3.85 -21.90
N ALA A 155 7.46 3.41 -20.64
CA ALA A 155 7.15 4.28 -19.50
C ALA A 155 8.16 5.44 -19.38
N LEU A 156 9.46 5.16 -19.59
CA LEU A 156 10.54 6.16 -19.52
C LEU A 156 10.40 7.19 -20.64
N ALA A 157 10.12 6.74 -21.88
CA ALA A 157 9.88 7.65 -22.99
C ALA A 157 8.68 8.58 -22.75
N GLN A 158 7.64 8.12 -22.05
CA GLN A 158 6.51 8.96 -21.66
C GLN A 158 6.84 9.90 -20.51
N ALA A 159 7.58 9.43 -19.50
CA ALA A 159 8.07 10.26 -18.40
C ALA A 159 8.85 11.48 -18.91
N ASP A 160 9.62 11.32 -19.99
CA ASP A 160 10.38 12.41 -20.63
C ASP A 160 9.49 13.49 -21.27
N THR A 161 8.21 13.21 -21.50
CA THR A 161 7.25 14.14 -22.08
C THR A 161 6.36 14.83 -21.05
N LEU A 162 6.49 14.50 -19.76
CA LEU A 162 5.69 15.11 -18.70
C LEU A 162 6.13 16.55 -18.42
N ASP A 163 5.18 17.48 -18.44
CA ASP A 163 5.42 18.91 -18.21
C ASP A 163 5.57 19.29 -16.74
N GLU A 164 5.13 18.44 -15.81
CA GLU A 164 5.15 18.69 -14.36
C GLU A 164 6.40 18.05 -13.74
N PRO A 165 7.46 18.82 -13.41
CA PRO A 165 8.74 18.27 -12.97
C PRO A 165 8.61 17.40 -11.71
N GLN A 166 7.72 17.79 -10.80
CA GLN A 166 7.50 17.02 -9.59
C GLN A 166 6.95 15.63 -9.93
N ARG A 167 5.91 15.53 -10.77
CA ARG A 167 5.37 14.22 -11.17
C ARG A 167 6.37 13.39 -11.95
N GLN A 168 7.10 14.03 -12.85
CA GLN A 168 8.19 13.39 -13.58
C GLN A 168 9.24 12.80 -12.61
N ALA A 169 9.62 13.52 -11.56
CA ALA A 169 10.58 13.02 -10.57
C ALA A 169 10.08 11.74 -9.88
N TRP A 170 8.81 11.68 -9.48
CA TRP A 170 8.21 10.49 -8.85
C TRP A 170 8.18 9.29 -9.81
N LEU A 171 7.75 9.50 -11.05
CA LEU A 171 7.69 8.46 -12.06
C LEU A 171 9.10 7.97 -12.47
N LEU A 172 10.08 8.86 -12.59
CA LEU A 172 11.46 8.45 -12.81
C LEU A 172 11.98 7.60 -11.64
N ALA A 173 11.66 7.96 -10.38
CA ALA A 173 12.03 7.12 -9.24
C ALA A 173 11.38 5.72 -9.29
N GLU A 174 10.10 5.66 -9.66
CA GLU A 174 9.36 4.42 -9.90
C GLU A 174 10.09 3.52 -10.91
N ILE A 175 10.36 4.06 -12.10
CA ILE A 175 11.00 3.35 -13.22
C ILE A 175 12.42 2.91 -12.83
N GLY A 176 13.21 3.80 -12.23
CA GLY A 176 14.56 3.49 -11.79
C GLY A 176 14.62 2.36 -10.77
N GLY A 177 13.68 2.32 -9.81
CA GLY A 177 13.54 1.21 -8.88
C GLY A 177 13.28 -0.12 -9.58
N ARG A 178 12.37 -0.13 -10.56
CA ARG A 178 12.01 -1.34 -11.33
C ARG A 178 13.15 -1.82 -12.21
N LEU A 179 13.87 -0.92 -12.88
CA LEU A 179 15.10 -1.24 -13.61
C LEU A 179 16.14 -1.90 -12.71
N GLY A 180 16.34 -1.35 -11.51
CA GLY A 180 17.28 -1.90 -10.54
C GLY A 180 16.91 -3.31 -10.10
N ALA A 181 15.63 -3.56 -9.83
CA ALA A 181 15.11 -4.89 -9.47
C ALA A 181 15.26 -5.92 -10.61
N LEU A 182 15.26 -5.47 -11.87
CA LEU A 182 15.55 -6.28 -13.05
C LEU A 182 17.06 -6.51 -13.28
N GLY A 183 17.92 -5.85 -12.50
CA GLY A 183 19.38 -5.97 -12.59
C GLY A 183 20.05 -4.92 -13.48
N GLU A 184 19.29 -3.98 -14.07
CA GLU A 184 19.79 -2.88 -14.90
C GLU A 184 20.37 -1.75 -14.05
N ARG A 185 21.43 -2.06 -13.29
CA ARG A 185 21.97 -1.20 -12.23
C ARG A 185 22.42 0.17 -12.73
N ASP A 186 23.12 0.23 -13.86
CA ASP A 186 23.66 1.48 -14.39
C ASP A 186 22.52 2.40 -14.86
N GLN A 187 21.56 1.85 -15.59
CA GLN A 187 20.38 2.60 -16.06
C GLN A 187 19.49 3.04 -14.89
N ALA A 188 19.30 2.17 -13.89
CA ALA A 188 18.58 2.51 -12.67
C ALA A 188 19.22 3.68 -11.92
N ALA A 189 20.54 3.67 -11.77
CA ALA A 189 21.29 4.75 -11.13
C ALA A 189 21.16 6.06 -11.90
N GLU A 190 21.24 6.03 -13.23
CA GLU A 190 21.03 7.21 -14.09
C GLU A 190 19.61 7.78 -13.91
N VAL A 191 18.59 6.95 -14.03
CA VAL A 191 17.18 7.36 -13.93
C VAL A 191 16.86 7.91 -12.52
N LEU A 192 17.40 7.30 -11.46
CA LEU A 192 17.22 7.79 -10.08
C LEU A 192 17.96 9.11 -9.83
N SER A 193 19.14 9.32 -10.45
CA SER A 193 19.82 10.62 -10.40
C SER A 193 18.98 11.70 -11.06
N ARG A 194 18.43 11.41 -12.24
CA ARG A 194 17.52 12.31 -12.95
C ARG A 194 16.28 12.64 -12.12
N SER A 195 15.68 11.65 -11.47
CA SER A 195 14.56 11.86 -10.54
C SER A 195 14.91 12.87 -9.44
N TYR A 196 16.07 12.71 -8.79
CA TYR A 196 16.51 13.63 -7.74
C TYR A 196 16.80 15.04 -8.29
N GLU A 197 17.45 15.16 -9.44
CA GLU A 197 17.74 16.45 -10.08
C GLU A 197 16.46 17.19 -10.49
N THR A 198 15.47 16.48 -11.03
CA THR A 198 14.18 17.07 -11.42
C THR A 198 13.38 17.52 -10.19
N GLY A 199 13.24 16.66 -9.17
CA GLY A 199 12.40 16.95 -8.00
C GLY A 199 13.08 17.84 -6.96
N GLY A 200 14.38 17.64 -6.71
CA GLY A 200 15.15 18.36 -5.69
C GLY A 200 15.36 19.85 -6.01
N ASN A 201 15.29 20.24 -7.29
CA ASN A 201 15.44 21.64 -7.71
C ASN A 201 14.13 22.44 -7.71
N VAL A 202 12.98 21.78 -7.63
CA VAL A 202 11.65 22.40 -7.83
C VAL A 202 10.70 22.19 -6.65
N GLY A 203 10.92 21.14 -5.84
CA GLY A 203 10.09 20.81 -4.69
C GLY A 203 10.37 21.66 -3.45
N SER A 204 9.35 21.82 -2.62
CA SER A 204 9.49 22.30 -1.24
C SER A 204 10.29 21.29 -0.38
N PRO A 205 10.95 21.72 0.71
CA PRO A 205 11.71 20.80 1.56
C PRO A 205 10.95 19.52 1.99
N PRO A 206 9.68 19.57 2.44
CA PRO A 206 8.95 18.33 2.76
C PRO A 206 8.70 17.43 1.53
N GLU A 207 8.47 17.99 0.35
CA GLU A 207 8.34 17.19 -0.87
C GLU A 207 9.65 16.50 -1.26
N VAL A 208 10.79 17.15 -1.01
CA VAL A 208 12.12 16.55 -1.24
C VAL A 208 12.40 15.45 -0.23
N VAL A 209 12.03 15.60 1.05
CA VAL A 209 12.11 14.51 2.05
C VAL A 209 11.31 13.30 1.57
N GLN A 210 10.04 13.50 1.18
CA GLN A 210 9.18 12.40 0.74
C GLN A 210 9.73 11.71 -0.52
N LEU A 211 10.29 12.46 -1.48
CA LEU A 211 10.93 11.89 -2.66
C LEU A 211 12.17 11.06 -2.27
N LEU A 212 12.99 11.51 -1.31
CA LEU A 212 14.14 10.74 -0.82
C LEU A 212 13.71 9.42 -0.17
N LEU A 213 12.65 9.43 0.65
CA LEU A 213 12.09 8.21 1.26
C LEU A 213 11.56 7.25 0.20
N TRP A 214 10.87 7.77 -0.81
CA TRP A 214 10.40 6.99 -1.94
C TRP A 214 11.54 6.35 -2.73
N GLN A 215 12.59 7.12 -3.06
CA GLN A 215 13.77 6.60 -3.72
C GLN A 215 14.49 5.55 -2.85
N ALA A 216 14.53 5.73 -1.52
CA ALA A 216 15.11 4.75 -0.61
C ALA A 216 14.36 3.41 -0.67
N ASP A 217 13.02 3.45 -0.62
CA ASP A 217 12.17 2.26 -0.81
C ASP A 217 12.44 1.57 -2.17
N ARG A 218 12.62 2.35 -3.23
CA ARG A 218 12.89 1.84 -4.59
C ARG A 218 14.27 1.21 -4.71
N GLN A 219 15.28 1.80 -4.07
CA GLN A 219 16.61 1.22 -4.01
C GLN A 219 16.63 -0.08 -3.21
N HIS A 220 15.89 -0.15 -2.10
CA HIS A 220 15.74 -1.39 -1.33
C HIS A 220 15.09 -2.50 -2.18
N LYS A 221 13.97 -2.20 -2.86
CA LYS A 221 13.32 -3.15 -3.77
C LYS A 221 14.22 -3.60 -4.93
N ALA A 222 15.16 -2.75 -5.34
CA ALA A 222 16.19 -3.09 -6.33
C ALA A 222 17.37 -3.91 -5.76
N GLY A 223 17.38 -4.21 -4.46
CA GLY A 223 18.48 -4.90 -3.77
C GLY A 223 19.70 -4.02 -3.48
N ASN A 224 19.55 -2.70 -3.56
CA ASN A 224 20.61 -1.71 -3.32
C ASN A 224 20.49 -1.10 -1.91
N ASP A 225 20.49 -1.94 -0.87
CA ASP A 225 20.23 -1.53 0.52
C ASP A 225 21.20 -0.46 1.04
N VAL A 226 22.48 -0.51 0.63
CA VAL A 226 23.48 0.51 0.98
C VAL A 226 23.03 1.90 0.50
N ARG A 227 22.54 1.99 -0.75
CA ARG A 227 22.07 3.24 -1.32
C ARG A 227 20.75 3.70 -0.69
N ALA A 228 19.87 2.76 -0.34
CA ALA A 228 18.66 3.06 0.41
C ALA A 228 18.99 3.71 1.78
N LEU A 229 19.94 3.14 2.52
CA LEU A 229 20.40 3.69 3.80
C LEU A 229 21.03 5.09 3.64
N GLU A 230 21.83 5.32 2.60
CA GLU A 230 22.37 6.66 2.30
C GLU A 230 21.27 7.71 2.03
N LEU A 231 20.19 7.31 1.36
CA LEU A 231 19.05 8.18 1.10
C LEU A 231 18.25 8.47 2.39
N LEU A 232 18.08 7.48 3.26
CA LEU A 232 17.47 7.69 4.59
C LEU A 232 18.29 8.66 5.45
N MET A 233 19.62 8.56 5.42
CA MET A 233 20.50 9.51 6.12
C MET A 233 20.38 10.94 5.55
N GLN A 234 20.24 11.07 4.22
CA GLN A 234 20.01 12.36 3.59
C GLN A 234 18.64 12.95 3.96
N ALA A 235 17.60 12.12 4.01
CA ALA A 235 16.26 12.52 4.44
C ALA A 235 16.28 13.01 5.90
N ASP A 236 16.90 12.27 6.83
CA ASP A 236 17.06 12.67 8.23
C ASP A 236 17.78 14.02 8.36
N SER A 237 18.90 14.18 7.64
CA SER A 237 19.65 15.43 7.63
C SER A 237 18.85 16.61 7.07
N LEU A 238 18.00 16.38 6.06
CA LEU A 238 17.12 17.42 5.54
C LEU A 238 16.03 17.78 6.55
N VAL A 239 15.37 16.78 7.16
CA VAL A 239 14.39 16.99 8.23
C VAL A 239 14.98 17.85 9.36
N GLU A 240 16.18 17.52 9.85
CA GLU A 240 16.82 18.29 10.93
C GLU A 240 17.16 19.73 10.52
N ARG A 241 17.51 19.96 9.25
CA ARG A 241 17.82 21.31 8.73
C ARG A 241 16.59 22.19 8.57
N VAL A 242 15.43 21.61 8.26
CA VAL A 242 14.21 22.35 7.90
C VAL A 242 13.08 22.19 8.92
N LYS A 243 13.35 21.53 10.06
CA LYS A 243 12.34 21.24 11.10
C LYS A 243 11.63 22.48 11.64
N ASP A 244 12.29 23.61 11.69
CA ASP A 244 11.68 24.86 12.19
C ASP A 244 10.63 25.42 11.21
N ASP A 245 10.73 25.04 9.93
CA ASP A 245 9.77 25.38 8.87
C ASP A 245 8.68 24.30 8.70
N LEU A 246 8.83 23.14 9.35
CA LEU A 246 7.89 22.02 9.28
C LEU A 246 6.98 21.97 10.51
N GLY A 247 5.73 21.57 10.30
CA GLY A 247 4.83 21.26 11.41
C GLY A 247 5.19 19.92 12.07
N ALA A 248 4.97 19.80 13.38
CA ALA A 248 5.23 18.57 14.15
C ALA A 248 4.58 17.32 13.53
N THR A 249 3.39 17.46 12.93
CA THR A 249 2.71 16.36 12.23
C THR A 249 3.53 15.85 11.05
N GLN A 250 4.08 16.74 10.22
CA GLN A 250 4.83 16.35 9.04
C GLN A 250 6.11 15.62 9.45
N ILE A 251 6.86 16.20 10.39
CA ILE A 251 8.10 15.59 10.90
C ILE A 251 7.80 14.20 11.51
N SER A 252 6.76 14.09 12.33
CA SER A 252 6.38 12.81 12.96
C SER A 252 6.07 11.73 11.92
N LEU A 253 5.34 12.07 10.84
CA LEU A 253 5.00 11.12 9.77
C LEU A 253 6.21 10.76 8.90
N ASP A 254 7.08 11.72 8.58
CA ASP A 254 8.30 11.45 7.81
C ASP A 254 9.27 10.54 8.60
N LEU A 255 9.46 10.81 9.90
CA LEU A 255 10.24 9.93 10.78
C LEU A 255 9.61 8.54 10.91
N ALA A 256 8.27 8.45 11.02
CA ALA A 256 7.60 7.16 11.04
C ALA A 256 7.85 6.36 9.75
N GLU A 257 7.79 6.99 8.59
CA GLU A 257 8.09 6.32 7.31
C GLU A 257 9.57 5.92 7.21
N MET A 258 10.49 6.76 7.69
CA MET A 258 11.91 6.39 7.82
C MET A 258 12.12 5.18 8.72
N ALA A 259 11.44 5.12 9.87
CA ALA A 259 11.50 3.98 10.79
C ALA A 259 11.00 2.69 10.11
N ARG A 260 9.89 2.77 9.36
CA ARG A 260 9.40 1.66 8.55
C ARG A 260 10.47 1.17 7.58
N LEU A 261 11.14 2.09 6.88
CA LEU A 261 12.19 1.78 5.91
C LEU A 261 13.44 1.17 6.56
N TYR A 262 13.89 1.69 7.69
CA TYR A 262 14.95 1.07 8.49
C TYR A 262 14.57 -0.36 8.91
N GLY A 263 13.32 -0.58 9.31
CA GLY A 263 12.81 -1.90 9.70
C GLY A 263 12.91 -2.94 8.59
N VAL A 264 12.45 -2.61 7.37
CA VAL A 264 12.53 -3.53 6.20
C VAL A 264 13.97 -3.74 5.72
N LEU A 265 14.87 -2.78 5.94
CA LEU A 265 16.31 -2.88 5.70
C LEU A 265 17.05 -3.66 6.82
N GLY A 266 16.33 -4.24 7.78
CA GLY A 266 16.90 -5.00 8.89
C GLY A 266 17.58 -4.17 9.97
N GLN A 267 17.49 -2.83 9.89
CA GLN A 267 18.04 -1.89 10.86
C GLN A 267 17.06 -1.68 12.02
N GLN A 268 16.77 -2.75 12.77
CA GLN A 268 15.73 -2.78 13.80
C GLN A 268 15.95 -1.75 14.90
N GLU A 269 17.18 -1.63 15.43
CA GLU A 269 17.51 -0.67 16.50
C GLU A 269 17.30 0.77 16.05
N GLN A 270 17.74 1.12 14.83
CA GLN A 270 17.55 2.46 14.26
C GLN A 270 16.09 2.73 13.93
N ALA A 271 15.33 1.73 13.49
CA ALA A 271 13.89 1.86 13.26
C ALA A 271 13.19 2.25 14.56
N VAL A 272 13.49 1.59 15.67
CA VAL A 272 12.92 1.89 16.99
C VAL A 272 13.34 3.29 17.45
N GLU A 273 14.63 3.64 17.37
CA GLU A 273 15.13 4.97 17.76
C GLU A 273 14.42 6.11 17.00
N VAL A 274 14.29 5.97 15.69
CA VAL A 274 13.60 6.96 14.85
C VAL A 274 12.10 7.02 15.16
N LEU A 275 11.49 5.88 15.48
CA LEU A 275 10.08 5.80 15.84
C LEU A 275 9.79 6.42 17.22
N GLU A 276 10.73 6.32 18.16
CA GLU A 276 10.68 7.01 19.45
C GLU A 276 10.75 8.53 19.24
N ARG A 277 11.67 9.03 18.40
CA ARG A 277 11.72 10.45 18.00
C ARG A 277 10.39 10.91 17.38
N ALA A 278 9.78 10.09 16.52
CA ALA A 278 8.48 10.39 15.94
C ALA A 278 7.37 10.50 17.00
N LEU A 279 7.39 9.63 18.01
CA LEU A 279 6.41 9.59 19.10
C LEU A 279 6.60 10.75 20.09
N GLU A 280 7.83 11.18 20.35
CA GLU A 280 8.15 12.35 21.18
C GLU A 280 7.59 13.66 20.62
N LEU A 281 7.44 13.76 19.31
CA LEU A 281 6.85 14.92 18.64
C LEU A 281 5.32 14.97 18.72
N VAL A 282 4.66 13.83 18.90
CA VAL A 282 3.20 13.72 18.87
C VAL A 282 2.50 14.69 19.84
N PRO A 283 2.93 14.86 21.12
CA PRO A 283 2.32 15.83 22.02
C PRO A 283 2.40 17.30 21.57
N SER A 284 3.28 17.62 20.61
CA SER A 284 3.40 18.97 20.03
C SER A 284 2.42 19.20 18.86
N ILE A 285 1.70 18.17 18.42
CA ILE A 285 0.66 18.27 17.40
C ILE A 285 -0.61 18.84 18.03
N GLN A 286 -0.98 20.06 17.64
CA GLN A 286 -2.14 20.75 18.23
C GLN A 286 -3.48 20.16 17.78
N ASP A 287 -3.54 19.62 16.56
CA ASP A 287 -4.74 19.00 16.02
C ASP A 287 -4.88 17.57 16.56
N VAL A 288 -5.88 17.35 17.40
CA VAL A 288 -6.10 16.06 18.08
C VAL A 288 -6.40 14.93 17.08
N PHE A 289 -6.98 15.23 15.90
CA PHE A 289 -7.20 14.20 14.87
C PHE A 289 -5.86 13.78 14.28
N LEU A 290 -5.00 14.73 13.90
CA LEU A 290 -3.66 14.46 13.38
C LEU A 290 -2.75 13.81 14.42
N GLU A 291 -2.87 14.19 15.69
CA GLU A 291 -2.18 13.57 16.82
C GLU A 291 -2.55 12.08 16.93
N THR A 292 -3.85 11.78 16.95
CA THR A 292 -4.36 10.39 17.04
C THR A 292 -3.95 9.58 15.82
N ARG A 293 -4.06 10.16 14.63
CA ARG A 293 -3.62 9.53 13.38
C ARG A 293 -2.13 9.20 13.41
N SER A 294 -1.29 10.10 13.90
CA SER A 294 0.17 9.87 13.98
C SER A 294 0.48 8.72 14.93
N ARG A 295 -0.18 8.64 16.09
CA ARG A 295 -0.05 7.50 17.01
C ARG A 295 -0.47 6.18 16.38
N LEU A 296 -1.54 6.15 15.58
CA LEU A 296 -1.98 4.94 14.89
C LEU A 296 -0.96 4.46 13.85
N VAL A 297 -0.37 5.39 13.07
CA VAL A 297 0.70 5.05 12.12
C VAL A 297 1.90 4.48 12.85
N ILE A 298 2.35 5.13 13.93
CA ILE A 298 3.45 4.68 14.77
C ILE A 298 3.18 3.28 15.35
N ALA A 299 1.97 3.03 15.84
CA ALA A 299 1.57 1.73 16.38
C ALA A 299 1.56 0.62 15.32
N GLY A 300 1.12 0.93 14.10
CA GLY A 300 1.19 0.00 12.96
C GLY A 300 2.63 -0.40 12.67
N ILE A 301 3.56 0.56 12.63
CA ILE A 301 4.98 0.28 12.40
C ILE A 301 5.58 -0.55 13.53
N TYR A 302 5.32 -0.21 14.80
CA TYR A 302 5.75 -1.04 15.94
C TYR A 302 5.25 -2.49 15.85
N SER A 303 4.09 -2.74 15.22
CA SER A 303 3.54 -4.10 15.07
C SER A 303 4.40 -4.98 14.16
N GLY A 304 5.12 -4.38 13.22
CA GLY A 304 6.07 -5.05 12.33
C GLY A 304 7.49 -5.20 12.91
N LEU A 305 7.76 -4.58 14.06
CA LEU A 305 9.05 -4.64 14.75
C LEU A 305 8.97 -5.63 15.95
N PRO A 306 10.10 -6.00 16.58
CA PRO A 306 10.12 -6.83 17.79
C PRO A 306 9.28 -6.28 18.96
N GLU A 307 9.02 -4.97 18.99
CA GLU A 307 8.30 -4.22 20.02
C GLU A 307 6.77 -4.39 19.94
N GLN A 308 6.28 -5.59 19.61
CA GLN A 308 4.85 -5.87 19.46
C GLN A 308 4.01 -5.53 20.70
N GLU A 309 4.58 -5.65 21.90
CA GLU A 309 3.88 -5.29 23.13
C GLU A 309 3.65 -3.78 23.24
N GLN A 310 4.59 -2.98 22.75
CA GLN A 310 4.45 -1.53 22.69
C GLN A 310 3.38 -1.12 21.68
N ALA A 311 3.35 -1.78 20.51
CA ALA A 311 2.27 -1.62 19.55
C ALA A 311 0.90 -1.87 20.18
N ARG A 312 0.72 -3.03 20.83
CA ARG A 312 -0.55 -3.42 21.46
C ARG A 312 -0.99 -2.47 22.55
N LYS A 313 -0.06 -1.99 23.39
CA LYS A 313 -0.34 -0.99 24.43
C LYS A 313 -0.78 0.34 23.83
N LEU A 314 -0.06 0.82 22.80
CA LEU A 314 -0.39 2.06 22.12
C LEU A 314 -1.77 1.97 21.48
N LEU A 315 -2.08 0.90 20.73
CA LEU A 315 -3.41 0.69 20.15
C LEU A 315 -4.52 0.64 21.20
N ALA A 316 -4.31 -0.10 22.30
CA ALA A 316 -5.29 -0.19 23.38
C ALA A 316 -5.57 1.17 24.04
N SER A 317 -4.58 2.07 24.09
CA SER A 317 -4.77 3.43 24.62
C SER A 317 -5.59 4.34 23.68
N LEU A 318 -5.72 3.97 22.41
CA LEU A 318 -6.41 4.74 21.38
C LEU A 318 -7.86 4.27 21.15
N ASP A 319 -8.21 3.05 21.57
CA ASP A 319 -9.54 2.45 21.42
C ASP A 319 -10.66 3.41 21.87
N GLU A 320 -10.56 3.94 23.10
CA GLU A 320 -11.57 4.84 23.67
C GLU A 320 -11.55 6.21 23.00
N ALA A 321 -10.36 6.79 22.78
CA ALA A 321 -10.20 8.11 22.16
C ALA A 321 -10.77 8.17 20.73
N VAL A 322 -10.60 7.09 19.97
CA VAL A 322 -11.18 6.95 18.63
C VAL A 322 -12.69 6.76 18.75
N SER A 323 -13.17 5.85 19.59
CA SER A 323 -14.60 5.55 19.74
C SER A 323 -15.42 6.74 20.25
N SER A 324 -14.85 7.57 21.13
CA SER A 324 -15.52 8.74 21.71
C SER A 324 -15.44 10.00 20.84
N ARG A 325 -14.83 9.93 19.66
CA ARG A 325 -14.66 11.09 18.76
C ARG A 325 -16.02 11.64 18.32
N SER A 326 -16.25 12.94 18.50
CA SER A 326 -17.55 13.56 18.17
C SER A 326 -17.77 13.74 16.68
N ASP A 327 -16.74 14.15 15.93
CA ASP A 327 -16.84 14.29 14.47
C ASP A 327 -16.95 12.91 13.81
N ALA A 328 -18.01 12.70 13.04
CA ALA A 328 -18.29 11.40 12.45
C ALA A 328 -17.32 11.00 11.35
N THR A 329 -16.84 11.97 10.56
CA THR A 329 -15.88 11.73 9.48
C THR A 329 -14.52 11.38 10.05
N GLU A 330 -14.04 12.16 11.02
CA GLU A 330 -12.79 11.89 11.72
C GLU A 330 -12.85 10.55 12.45
N ARG A 331 -13.96 10.27 13.17
CA ARG A 331 -14.15 8.98 13.84
C ARG A 331 -14.03 7.84 12.85
N ARG A 332 -14.74 7.92 11.72
CA ARG A 332 -14.71 6.89 10.68
C ARG A 332 -13.29 6.63 10.19
N VAL A 333 -12.57 7.68 9.77
CA VAL A 333 -11.19 7.56 9.28
C VAL A 333 -10.25 6.96 10.34
N LEU A 334 -10.39 7.37 11.59
CA LEU A 334 -9.57 6.83 12.69
C LEU A 334 -9.94 5.38 13.03
N THR A 335 -11.22 5.02 13.03
CA THR A 335 -11.69 3.65 13.25
C THR A 335 -11.18 2.72 12.15
N THR A 336 -11.20 3.15 10.88
CA THR A 336 -10.61 2.40 9.75
C THR A 336 -9.13 2.11 10.02
N LYS A 337 -8.35 3.12 10.38
CA LYS A 337 -6.91 2.98 10.66
C LYS A 337 -6.64 2.10 11.89
N LEU A 338 -7.44 2.25 12.94
CA LEU A 338 -7.35 1.46 14.16
C LEU A 338 -7.65 -0.02 13.89
N ALA A 339 -8.68 -0.32 13.08
CA ALA A 339 -9.01 -1.68 12.67
C ALA A 339 -7.84 -2.35 11.93
N ILE A 340 -7.25 -1.64 10.96
CA ILE A 340 -6.08 -2.12 10.19
C ILE A 340 -4.89 -2.37 11.11
N ALA A 341 -4.56 -1.41 11.98
CA ALA A 341 -3.41 -1.54 12.88
C ALA A 341 -3.59 -2.68 13.90
N HIS A 342 -4.82 -2.92 14.39
CA HIS A 342 -5.11 -4.12 15.18
C HIS A 342 -4.90 -5.42 14.39
N ALA A 343 -5.26 -5.45 13.11
CA ALA A 343 -5.04 -6.62 12.27
C ALA A 343 -3.54 -6.91 12.10
N GLU A 344 -2.75 -5.87 11.82
CA GLU A 344 -1.29 -5.93 11.72
C GLU A 344 -0.63 -6.37 13.03
N ALA A 345 -1.18 -5.97 14.19
CA ALA A 345 -0.74 -6.44 15.51
C ALA A 345 -1.18 -7.89 15.85
N GLY A 346 -1.91 -8.56 14.94
CA GLY A 346 -2.48 -9.89 15.11
C GLY A 346 -3.72 -9.95 16.01
N GLN A 347 -4.32 -8.80 16.34
CA GLN A 347 -5.50 -8.67 17.20
C GLN A 347 -6.80 -8.73 16.38
N PHE A 348 -6.96 -9.79 15.59
CA PHE A 348 -8.02 -9.93 14.58
C PHE A 348 -9.45 -9.74 15.11
N THR A 349 -9.76 -10.21 16.32
CA THR A 349 -11.09 -10.00 16.92
C THR A 349 -11.35 -8.53 17.21
N ARG A 350 -10.35 -7.77 17.67
CA ARG A 350 -10.48 -6.31 17.85
C ARG A 350 -10.59 -5.62 16.50
N ALA A 351 -9.75 -6.01 15.53
CA ALA A 351 -9.78 -5.48 14.17
C ALA A 351 -11.17 -5.59 13.54
N LEU A 352 -11.78 -6.78 13.58
CA LEU A 352 -13.13 -7.02 13.06
C LEU A 352 -14.20 -6.29 13.87
N THR A 353 -14.04 -6.18 15.20
CA THR A 353 -14.96 -5.40 16.03
C THR A 353 -14.98 -3.93 15.60
N GLN A 354 -13.79 -3.34 15.40
CA GLN A 354 -13.65 -1.96 14.93
C GLN A 354 -14.17 -1.80 13.50
N ALA A 355 -13.85 -2.73 12.59
CA ALA A 355 -14.37 -2.72 11.23
C ALA A 355 -15.92 -2.77 11.19
N GLY A 356 -16.55 -3.56 12.06
CA GLY A 356 -18.01 -3.62 12.17
C GLY A 356 -18.66 -2.33 12.67
N ALA A 357 -17.90 -1.45 13.33
CA ALA A 357 -18.37 -0.15 13.83
C ALA A 357 -18.18 1.00 12.83
N ILE A 358 -17.56 0.74 11.67
CA ILE A 358 -17.32 1.76 10.64
C ILE A 358 -18.64 2.08 9.93
N ASP A 359 -19.05 3.35 10.00
CA ASP A 359 -20.22 3.89 9.30
C ASP A 359 -19.82 4.46 7.92
N GLY A 360 -19.67 3.57 6.93
CA GLY A 360 -19.37 3.93 5.54
C GLY A 360 -18.84 2.74 4.73
N ALA A 361 -19.47 2.48 3.58
CA ALA A 361 -19.19 1.28 2.77
C ALA A 361 -17.73 1.18 2.30
N TYR A 362 -17.14 2.29 1.83
CA TYR A 362 -15.75 2.32 1.37
C TYR A 362 -14.77 1.99 2.50
N ASP A 363 -14.84 2.75 3.60
CA ASP A 363 -13.99 2.58 4.76
C ASP A 363 -14.13 1.17 5.37
N GLN A 364 -15.35 0.64 5.44
CA GLN A 364 -15.62 -0.68 6.00
C GLN A 364 -15.10 -1.80 5.10
N SER A 365 -15.40 -1.74 3.80
CA SER A 365 -14.90 -2.72 2.84
C SER A 365 -13.38 -2.70 2.74
N TRP A 366 -12.77 -1.51 2.74
CA TRP A 366 -11.32 -1.34 2.77
C TRP A 366 -10.71 -1.96 4.04
N ALA A 367 -11.24 -1.67 5.22
CA ALA A 367 -10.76 -2.25 6.47
C ALA A 367 -10.85 -3.79 6.47
N VAL A 368 -11.98 -4.35 6.03
CA VAL A 368 -12.17 -5.81 5.98
C VAL A 368 -11.23 -6.46 4.95
N THR A 369 -10.98 -5.83 3.80
CA THR A 369 -10.00 -6.28 2.81
C THR A 369 -8.60 -6.34 3.41
N ARG A 370 -8.18 -5.28 4.12
CA ARG A 370 -6.88 -5.24 4.80
C ARG A 370 -6.77 -6.27 5.92
N ILE A 371 -7.85 -6.53 6.66
CA ILE A 371 -7.91 -7.61 7.65
C ILE A 371 -7.76 -8.97 6.98
N ALA A 372 -8.37 -9.19 5.81
CA ALA A 372 -8.21 -10.41 5.04
C ALA A 372 -6.75 -10.62 4.60
N ALA A 373 -6.10 -9.57 4.09
CA ALA A 373 -4.67 -9.62 3.76
C ALA A 373 -3.80 -9.96 4.98
N ALA A 374 -4.12 -9.40 6.16
CA ALA A 374 -3.41 -9.73 7.40
C ALA A 374 -3.62 -11.20 7.83
N TYR A 375 -4.79 -11.80 7.58
CA TYR A 375 -5.02 -13.23 7.78
C TYR A 375 -4.14 -14.08 6.86
N THR A 376 -4.13 -13.76 5.55
CA THR A 376 -3.30 -14.45 4.56
C THR A 376 -1.83 -14.38 4.93
N ALA A 377 -1.34 -13.18 5.30
CA ALA A 377 0.03 -12.98 5.73
C ALA A 377 0.40 -13.76 7.00
N ALA A 378 -0.56 -13.92 7.92
CA ALA A 378 -0.36 -14.71 9.13
C ALA A 378 -0.54 -16.23 8.92
N GLY A 379 -0.95 -16.67 7.71
CA GLY A 379 -1.33 -18.06 7.45
C GLY A 379 -2.51 -18.53 8.32
N LYS A 380 -3.44 -17.62 8.63
CA LYS A 380 -4.57 -17.86 9.54
C LYS A 380 -5.90 -17.74 8.81
N THR A 381 -6.89 -18.43 9.34
CA THR A 381 -8.30 -18.28 8.92
C THR A 381 -9.13 -17.73 10.08
N PRO A 382 -10.24 -17.02 9.81
CA PRO A 382 -11.11 -16.50 10.88
C PRO A 382 -11.64 -17.61 11.80
N GLU A 383 -11.46 -17.43 13.10
CA GLU A 383 -12.01 -18.27 14.17
C GLU A 383 -13.55 -18.14 14.24
N PRO A 384 -14.27 -19.07 14.89
CA PRO A 384 -15.74 -19.04 14.93
C PRO A 384 -16.35 -17.71 15.43
N GLN A 385 -15.75 -17.07 16.43
CA GLN A 385 -16.22 -15.76 16.91
C GLN A 385 -16.01 -14.65 15.87
N GLN A 386 -14.92 -14.71 15.12
CA GLN A 386 -14.58 -13.77 14.04
C GLN A 386 -15.51 -13.98 12.84
N GLN A 387 -15.91 -15.23 12.55
CA GLN A 387 -16.91 -15.54 11.53
C GLN A 387 -18.27 -14.94 11.86
N VAL A 388 -18.67 -14.94 13.14
CA VAL A 388 -19.92 -14.27 13.57
C VAL A 388 -19.84 -12.76 13.32
N LEU A 389 -18.71 -12.11 13.65
CA LEU A 389 -18.52 -10.68 13.37
C LEU A 389 -18.62 -10.39 11.86
N LEU A 390 -17.96 -11.20 11.02
CA LEU A 390 -18.04 -11.10 9.57
C LEU A 390 -19.48 -11.28 9.05
N GLN A 391 -20.20 -12.26 9.58
CA GLN A 391 -21.61 -12.49 9.24
C GLN A 391 -22.51 -11.31 9.59
N THR A 392 -22.28 -10.65 10.74
CA THR A 392 -23.08 -9.48 11.12
C THR A 392 -22.90 -8.32 10.15
N MET A 393 -21.68 -8.07 9.66
CA MET A 393 -21.44 -7.01 8.67
C MET A 393 -22.15 -7.31 7.34
N ASN A 394 -22.20 -8.58 6.94
CA ASN A 394 -22.84 -9.02 5.70
C ASN A 394 -24.38 -8.88 5.73
N GLY A 395 -24.99 -8.79 6.91
CA GLY A 395 -26.46 -8.72 7.08
C GLY A 395 -27.04 -7.31 7.16
N HIS A 396 -26.24 -6.26 7.00
CA HIS A 396 -26.64 -4.87 7.28
C HIS A 396 -26.82 -3.96 6.05
N LEU A 397 -26.86 -4.50 4.82
CA LEU A 397 -27.30 -3.76 3.63
C LEU A 397 -28.83 -3.82 3.49
#